data_AF-A0A2N7QF42-F1
#
_entry.id   AF-A0A2N7QF42-F1
#
_cell.length_a   1.000
_cell.length_b   1.000
_cell.length_c   1.000
_cell.angle_alpha   90.00
_cell.angle_beta   90.00
_cell.angle_gamma   90.00
#
_symmetry.space_group_name_H-M   'P 1'
#
loop_
_entity.id
_entity.type
_entity.pdbx_description
1 polymer ?
#
loop_
_entity_poly.entity_id
_entity_poly.type
_entity_poly.pdbx_seq_one_letter_code
_entity_poly.pdbx_strand_id
1 'polypeptide(L)'
;MFKYKVLFIDASNLKWEIRKYEIPPYSGPVDIGVKIHLEEFESWKYDVFSPQNILFLGTGPFAGGKIFGTHRLVAVFRSSESLGLHVSEAGGAGYKFIGSGVHGFVISGKSDEPLLIFVEGKEDTKVRFEKINRDNLERIYEGYGNYFGAYALTKWLLDIYEEFFAENNARAIVVGPGAWQTRFGSLVSIDVNPQIKELIIGSEDFAGRGGAGSVLAQAHNVAGIIAGGKIRPELPELLVDIRKFNEYFKKFAGREFFNAVNMSTYKYRLDPKIGAGGTFGSNYPYYREWLPTFCYNSIYLKKEIRKKISDIILKYYWEPFKEETFIKTRSWKTCGEPCPVACKKIWKRKKVDYEPF
;
A
#
# COMPACT_ATOMS: atom_id res chain seq x y z
N MET A 1 -14.18 21.55 13.65
CA MET A 1 -13.40 20.37 14.04
C MET A 1 -13.49 19.35 12.91
N PHE A 2 -12.38 18.75 12.50
CA PHE A 2 -12.36 17.84 11.34
C PHE A 2 -13.05 16.53 11.69
N LYS A 3 -13.97 16.06 10.83
CA LYS A 3 -14.73 14.82 11.02
C LYS A 3 -14.19 13.72 10.13
N TYR A 4 -13.46 12.78 10.72
CA TYR A 4 -12.93 11.60 10.06
C TYR A 4 -14.05 10.59 9.80
N LYS A 5 -14.57 10.57 8.57
CA LYS A 5 -15.55 9.60 8.06
C LYS A 5 -14.92 8.21 7.88
N VAL A 6 -15.48 7.19 8.54
CA VAL A 6 -15.09 5.77 8.42
C VAL A 6 -16.28 4.96 7.90
N LEU A 7 -16.07 4.21 6.84
CA LEU A 7 -17.03 3.28 6.26
C LEU A 7 -16.94 1.94 7.00
N PHE A 8 -17.96 1.60 7.78
CA PHE A 8 -18.11 0.30 8.41
C PHE A 8 -18.81 -0.65 7.45
N ILE A 9 -18.19 -1.80 7.20
CA ILE A 9 -18.69 -2.82 6.28
C ILE A 9 -18.81 -4.14 7.04
N ASP A 10 -20.03 -4.66 7.09
CA ASP A 10 -20.33 -5.99 7.61
C ASP A 10 -20.40 -6.98 6.43
N ALA A 11 -19.36 -7.79 6.28
CA ALA A 11 -19.23 -8.79 5.22
C ALA A 11 -20.21 -9.97 5.37
N SER A 12 -20.75 -10.21 6.57
CA SER A 12 -21.76 -11.26 6.79
C SER A 12 -23.11 -10.84 6.21
N ASN A 13 -23.50 -9.59 6.46
CA ASN A 13 -24.83 -9.08 6.11
C ASN A 13 -24.86 -8.23 4.84
N LEU A 14 -23.70 -7.95 4.22
CA LEU A 14 -23.54 -7.05 3.08
C LEU A 14 -24.16 -5.68 3.35
N LYS A 15 -23.97 -5.19 4.58
CA LYS A 15 -24.45 -3.88 5.05
C LYS A 15 -23.26 -2.96 5.28
N TRP A 16 -23.54 -1.67 5.16
CA TRP A 16 -22.55 -0.67 5.46
C TRP A 16 -23.19 0.58 6.07
N GLU A 17 -22.38 1.32 6.82
CA GLU A 17 -22.74 2.63 7.35
C GLU A 17 -21.49 3.51 7.47
N ILE A 18 -21.67 4.82 7.55
CA ILE A 18 -20.57 5.76 7.76
C ILE A 18 -20.66 6.31 9.17
N ARG A 19 -19.62 6.08 9.97
CA ARG A 19 -19.43 6.70 11.28
C ARG A 19 -18.42 7.83 11.19
N LYS A 20 -18.48 8.79 12.11
CA LYS A 20 -17.62 9.98 12.13
C LYS A 20 -16.86 10.04 13.45
N TYR A 21 -15.56 10.28 13.37
CA TYR A 21 -14.66 10.46 14.52
C TYR A 21 -14.09 11.87 14.50
N GLU A 22 -13.92 12.49 15.66
CA GLU A 22 -13.39 13.85 15.76
C GLU A 22 -11.85 13.87 15.84
N ILE A 23 -11.24 14.80 15.11
CA ILE A 23 -9.81 15.07 15.19
C ILE A 23 -9.67 16.56 15.55
N PRO A 24 -9.24 16.92 16.79
CA PRO A 24 -8.98 16.08 17.99
C PRO A 24 -10.24 15.44 18.62
N PRO A 25 -10.16 14.49 19.58
CA PRO A 25 -8.96 14.04 20.33
C PRO A 25 -8.08 13.02 19.61
N TYR A 26 -8.58 12.37 18.55
CA TYR A 26 -7.76 11.43 17.77
C TYR A 26 -6.78 12.19 16.86
N SER A 27 -5.65 11.57 16.53
CA SER A 27 -4.65 12.18 15.64
C SER A 27 -4.73 11.70 14.19
N GLY A 28 -5.36 10.54 13.95
CA GLY A 28 -5.44 9.95 12.61
C GLY A 28 -5.79 8.45 12.61
N PRO A 29 -5.44 7.73 11.51
CA PRO A 29 -5.92 6.37 11.27
C PRO A 29 -5.45 5.35 12.32
N VAL A 30 -4.25 5.50 12.88
CA VAL A 30 -3.75 4.57 13.91
C VAL A 30 -4.56 4.69 15.19
N ASP A 31 -4.72 5.90 15.74
CA ASP A 31 -5.49 6.14 16.97
C ASP A 31 -6.94 5.68 16.83
N ILE A 32 -7.57 5.99 15.69
CA ILE A 32 -8.95 5.57 15.39
C ILE A 32 -9.04 4.05 15.27
N GLY A 33 -8.12 3.41 14.54
CA GLY A 33 -8.07 1.96 14.42
C GLY A 33 -7.88 1.27 15.77
N VAL A 34 -6.96 1.74 16.61
CA VAL A 34 -6.73 1.25 17.98
C VAL A 34 -8.02 1.35 18.80
N LYS A 35 -8.68 2.52 18.78
CA LYS A 35 -9.93 2.73 19.50
C LYS A 35 -11.01 1.75 19.06
N ILE A 36 -11.20 1.54 17.75
CA ILE A 36 -12.22 0.62 17.24
C ILE A 36 -11.89 -0.82 17.69
N HIS A 37 -10.62 -1.22 17.62
CA HIS A 37 -10.18 -2.55 18.05
C HIS A 37 -10.37 -2.83 19.54
N LEU A 38 -10.08 -1.85 20.40
CA LEU A 38 -10.05 -2.01 21.86
C LEU A 38 -11.42 -1.76 22.50
N GLU A 39 -12.16 -0.76 22.04
CA GLU A 39 -13.36 -0.25 22.72
C GLU A 39 -14.67 -0.61 22.00
N GLU A 40 -14.68 -0.68 20.66
CA GLU A 40 -15.91 -0.94 19.91
C GLU A 40 -16.12 -2.43 19.59
N PHE A 41 -15.07 -3.10 19.10
CA PHE A 41 -15.13 -4.51 18.70
C PHE A 41 -14.50 -5.46 19.71
N GLU A 42 -13.68 -4.94 20.64
CA GLU A 42 -12.95 -5.73 21.63
C GLU A 42 -12.26 -6.96 21.00
N SER A 43 -11.66 -6.76 19.82
CA SER A 43 -11.08 -7.81 18.98
C SER A 43 -10.03 -8.69 19.69
N TRP A 44 -9.47 -8.20 20.81
CA TRP A 44 -8.55 -8.92 21.68
C TRP A 44 -9.18 -10.12 22.40
N LYS A 45 -10.51 -10.18 22.50
CA LYS A 45 -11.26 -11.30 23.12
C LYS A 45 -11.40 -12.54 22.24
N TYR A 46 -11.14 -12.42 20.94
CA TYR A 46 -11.48 -13.46 19.95
C TYR A 46 -10.24 -14.13 19.34
N ASP A 47 -10.41 -15.15 18.50
CA ASP A 47 -9.29 -15.68 17.71
C ASP A 47 -8.87 -14.69 16.59
N VAL A 48 -7.62 -14.78 16.10
CA VAL A 48 -7.09 -13.91 15.05
C VAL A 48 -7.80 -14.05 13.70
N PHE A 49 -8.47 -15.17 13.42
CA PHE A 49 -9.32 -15.32 12.24
C PHE A 49 -10.81 -15.31 12.57
N SER A 50 -11.17 -14.80 13.75
CA SER A 50 -12.56 -14.50 14.08
C SER A 50 -13.10 -13.37 13.19
N PRO A 51 -14.38 -13.42 12.77
CA PRO A 51 -15.06 -12.30 12.12
C PRO A 51 -15.09 -11.00 12.96
N GLN A 52 -14.81 -11.08 14.27
CA GLN A 52 -14.66 -9.93 15.17
C GLN A 52 -13.26 -9.29 15.12
N ASN A 53 -12.25 -9.98 14.56
CA ASN A 53 -10.95 -9.36 14.29
C ASN A 53 -11.06 -8.49 13.04
N ILE A 54 -11.48 -7.25 13.21
CA ILE A 54 -11.66 -6.33 12.09
C ILE A 54 -10.34 -6.06 11.36
N LEU A 55 -10.46 -5.68 10.08
CA LEU A 55 -9.40 -4.96 9.38
C LEU A 55 -9.82 -3.49 9.24
N PHE A 56 -9.09 -2.59 9.90
CA PHE A 56 -9.19 -1.17 9.64
C PHE A 56 -8.18 -0.75 8.57
N LEU A 57 -8.62 0.00 7.56
CA LEU A 57 -7.77 0.66 6.56
C LEU A 57 -8.08 2.15 6.56
N GLY A 58 -7.10 3.03 6.70
CA GLY A 58 -7.35 4.47 6.73
C GLY A 58 -6.22 5.33 6.20
N THR A 59 -6.57 6.49 5.66
CA THR A 59 -5.61 7.51 5.24
C THR A 59 -5.42 8.57 6.32
N GLY A 60 -4.27 9.24 6.33
CA GLY A 60 -4.01 10.35 7.24
C GLY A 60 -4.90 11.58 6.98
N PRO A 61 -5.04 12.50 7.95
CA PRO A 61 -5.86 13.71 7.81
C PRO A 61 -5.33 14.70 6.76
N PHE A 62 -4.10 14.52 6.26
CA PHE A 62 -3.52 15.33 5.18
C PHE A 62 -3.59 14.66 3.80
N ALA A 63 -4.22 13.48 3.71
CA ALA A 63 -4.37 12.79 2.44
C ALA A 63 -5.36 13.56 1.53
N GLY A 64 -4.94 13.80 0.29
CA GLY A 64 -5.62 14.61 -0.71
C GLY A 64 -5.04 16.01 -0.86
N GLY A 65 -4.13 16.39 0.02
CA GLY A 65 -3.37 17.63 -0.07
C GLY A 65 -2.26 17.56 -1.13
N LYS A 66 -1.50 18.65 -1.23
CA LYS A 66 -0.34 18.80 -2.12
C LYS A 66 0.99 18.42 -1.46
N ILE A 67 0.94 17.86 -0.25
CA ILE A 67 2.13 17.37 0.44
C ILE A 67 2.50 15.99 -0.13
N PHE A 68 3.73 15.83 -0.59
CA PHE A 68 4.19 14.55 -1.12
C PHE A 68 4.35 13.51 0.00
N GLY A 69 3.86 12.29 -0.25
CA GLY A 69 4.03 11.16 0.67
C GLY A 69 3.02 11.08 1.82
N THR A 70 1.98 11.92 1.85
CA THR A 70 0.94 11.91 2.91
C THR A 70 -0.29 11.08 2.55
N HIS A 71 -0.27 10.29 1.47
CA HIS A 71 -1.41 9.49 0.98
C HIS A 71 -1.26 7.98 1.26
N ARG A 72 -0.51 7.62 2.30
CA ARG A 72 -0.41 6.22 2.71
C ARG A 72 -1.76 5.68 3.18
N LEU A 73 -2.01 4.42 2.84
CA LEU A 73 -3.08 3.63 3.41
C LEU A 73 -2.51 2.84 4.59
N VAL A 74 -3.05 3.07 5.77
CA VAL A 74 -2.63 2.46 7.04
C VAL A 74 -3.60 1.36 7.40
N ALA A 75 -3.11 0.14 7.53
CA ALA A 75 -3.83 -1.01 8.03
C ALA A 75 -3.59 -1.17 9.53
N VAL A 76 -4.67 -1.26 10.31
CA VAL A 76 -4.64 -1.60 11.75
C VAL A 76 -5.51 -2.83 11.95
N PHE A 77 -4.95 -3.86 12.57
CA PHE A 77 -5.58 -5.17 12.71
C PHE A 77 -4.91 -5.97 13.83
N ARG A 78 -5.58 -7.00 14.35
CA ARG A 78 -4.90 -7.98 15.21
C ARG A 78 -4.16 -8.97 14.31
N SER A 79 -2.84 -9.02 14.45
CA SER A 79 -1.96 -9.80 13.61
C SER A 79 -2.15 -11.30 13.83
N SER A 80 -2.21 -12.05 12.73
CA SER A 80 -2.16 -13.51 12.79
C SER A 80 -0.74 -14.06 12.99
N GLU A 81 0.29 -13.22 12.85
CA GLU A 81 1.68 -13.55 13.16
C GLU A 81 2.02 -13.32 14.63
N SER A 82 1.83 -12.08 15.13
CA SER A 82 2.23 -11.71 16.49
C SER A 82 1.11 -11.87 17.53
N LEU A 83 -0.12 -12.16 17.10
CA LEU A 83 -1.33 -12.28 17.94
C LEU A 83 -1.77 -10.99 18.65
N GLY A 84 -0.98 -9.91 18.54
CA GLY A 84 -1.29 -8.57 19.05
C GLY A 84 -1.73 -7.61 17.96
N LEU A 85 -2.03 -6.37 18.36
CA LEU A 85 -2.35 -5.31 17.39
C LEU A 85 -1.11 -4.99 16.53
N HIS A 86 -1.30 -4.79 15.24
CA HIS A 86 -0.23 -4.47 14.29
C HIS A 86 -0.65 -3.34 13.36
N VAL A 87 0.34 -2.56 12.94
CA VAL A 87 0.17 -1.50 11.96
C VAL A 87 1.03 -1.83 10.75
N SER A 88 0.42 -1.81 9.57
CA SER A 88 1.12 -2.00 8.29
C SER A 88 0.68 -0.92 7.32
N GLU A 89 1.52 -0.55 6.36
CA GLU A 89 1.22 0.58 5.48
C GLU A 89 1.49 0.23 4.02
N ALA A 90 0.65 0.73 3.12
CA ALA A 90 0.85 0.67 1.68
C ALA A 90 0.85 2.09 1.10
N GLY A 91 1.77 2.35 0.15
CA GLY A 91 1.75 3.58 -0.64
C GLY A 91 0.68 3.54 -1.74
N GLY A 92 0.36 4.71 -2.32
CA GLY A 92 -0.35 4.79 -3.60
C GLY A 92 -1.86 4.57 -3.54
N ALA A 93 -2.33 3.49 -2.91
CA ALA A 93 -3.76 3.15 -2.84
C ALA A 93 -4.58 4.24 -2.15
N GLY A 94 -4.06 4.79 -1.04
CA GLY A 94 -4.73 5.86 -0.29
C GLY A 94 -5.03 7.10 -1.15
N TYR A 95 -4.17 7.42 -2.12
CA TYR A 95 -4.37 8.54 -3.03
C TYR A 95 -5.62 8.41 -3.93
N LYS A 96 -6.01 7.18 -4.27
CA LYS A 96 -7.24 6.91 -5.04
C LYS A 96 -8.44 6.74 -4.10
N PHE A 97 -8.24 6.06 -2.98
CA PHE A 97 -9.29 5.75 -2.00
C PHE A 97 -9.94 6.99 -1.41
N ILE A 98 -9.21 8.09 -1.20
CA ILE A 98 -9.80 9.37 -0.75
C ILE A 98 -10.95 9.86 -1.65
N GLY A 99 -10.94 9.50 -2.93
CA GLY A 99 -12.00 9.84 -3.89
C GLY A 99 -13.36 9.22 -3.57
N SER A 100 -13.38 8.18 -2.74
CA SER A 100 -14.60 7.49 -2.30
C SER A 100 -15.46 8.30 -1.33
N GLY A 101 -14.93 9.41 -0.79
CA GLY A 101 -15.63 10.28 0.16
C GLY A 101 -15.50 9.86 1.64
N VAL A 102 -14.75 8.78 1.92
CA VAL A 102 -14.41 8.34 3.27
C VAL A 102 -12.90 8.32 3.47
N HIS A 103 -12.48 8.45 4.73
CA HIS A 103 -11.06 8.45 5.11
C HIS A 103 -10.57 7.07 5.54
N GLY A 104 -11.48 6.22 6.04
CA GLY A 104 -11.16 4.87 6.43
C GLY A 104 -12.29 3.88 6.18
N PHE A 105 -11.95 2.61 6.31
CA PHE A 105 -12.77 1.44 6.05
C PHE A 105 -12.58 0.48 7.23
N VAL A 106 -13.65 -0.08 7.74
CA VAL A 106 -13.64 -1.19 8.69
C VAL A 106 -14.31 -2.37 8.01
N ILE A 107 -13.62 -3.49 7.94
CA ILE A 107 -14.19 -4.77 7.52
C ILE A 107 -14.43 -5.60 8.77
N SER A 108 -15.66 -6.04 8.97
CA SER A 108 -16.08 -6.96 10.03
C SER A 108 -16.99 -8.05 9.45
N GLY A 109 -17.31 -9.06 10.25
CA GLY A 109 -18.14 -10.17 9.78
C GLY A 109 -17.38 -11.06 8.79
N LYS A 110 -18.05 -12.07 8.24
CA LYS A 110 -17.43 -13.01 7.30
C LYS A 110 -18.43 -13.38 6.24
N SER A 111 -18.06 -13.12 4.99
CA SER A 111 -18.88 -13.54 3.85
C SER A 111 -18.84 -15.06 3.71
N ASP A 112 -19.95 -15.64 3.26
CA ASP A 112 -20.11 -17.07 2.98
C ASP A 112 -19.29 -17.51 1.76
N GLU A 113 -19.13 -16.62 0.77
CA GLU A 113 -18.27 -16.81 -0.41
C GLU A 113 -17.23 -15.69 -0.50
N PRO A 114 -16.11 -15.90 -1.24
CA PRO A 114 -15.14 -14.84 -1.46
C PRO A 114 -15.78 -13.55 -1.98
N LEU A 115 -15.55 -12.44 -1.29
CA LEU A 115 -16.23 -11.17 -1.52
C LEU A 115 -15.31 -10.12 -2.15
N LEU A 116 -15.84 -9.38 -3.12
CA LEU A 116 -15.26 -8.16 -3.67
C LEU A 116 -16.13 -6.97 -3.24
N ILE A 117 -15.48 -5.94 -2.72
CA ILE A 117 -16.16 -4.75 -2.20
C ILE A 117 -15.78 -3.57 -3.09
N PHE A 118 -16.78 -2.97 -3.74
CA PHE A 118 -16.62 -1.78 -4.58
C PHE A 118 -17.13 -0.55 -3.83
N VAL A 119 -16.32 0.50 -3.75
CA VAL A 119 -16.69 1.76 -3.09
C VAL A 119 -16.43 2.92 -4.05
N GLU A 120 -17.48 3.63 -4.42
CA GLU A 120 -17.38 4.83 -5.26
C GLU A 120 -17.85 6.08 -4.52
N GLY A 121 -17.20 7.20 -4.79
CA GLY A 121 -17.64 8.53 -4.35
C GLY A 121 -18.01 9.37 -5.56
N LYS A 122 -19.31 9.64 -5.75
CA LYS A 122 -19.80 10.59 -6.76
C LYS A 122 -20.34 11.83 -6.04
N GLU A 123 -21.64 11.89 -5.78
CA GLU A 123 -22.24 12.90 -4.90
C GLU A 123 -22.09 12.46 -3.44
N ASP A 124 -22.41 11.19 -3.17
CA ASP A 124 -22.22 10.49 -1.92
C ASP A 124 -21.41 9.21 -2.11
N THR A 125 -20.97 8.63 -1.00
CA THR A 125 -20.33 7.31 -0.98
C THR A 125 -21.37 6.22 -1.25
N LYS A 126 -21.08 5.32 -2.18
CA LYS A 126 -21.88 4.12 -2.47
C LYS A 126 -21.01 2.87 -2.39
N VAL A 127 -21.60 1.78 -1.89
CA VAL A 127 -20.93 0.48 -1.78
C VAL A 127 -21.71 -0.56 -2.57
N ARG A 128 -21.01 -1.36 -3.37
CA ARG A 128 -21.53 -2.53 -4.07
C ARG A 128 -20.71 -3.76 -3.66
N PHE A 129 -21.40 -4.87 -3.47
CA PHE A 129 -20.83 -6.16 -3.07
C PHE A 129 -20.97 -7.15 -4.23
N GLU A 130 -19.89 -7.83 -4.58
CA GLU A 130 -19.88 -8.87 -5.61
C GLU A 130 -19.23 -10.13 -5.03
N LYS A 131 -19.95 -11.26 -5.05
CA LYS A 131 -19.38 -12.54 -4.65
C LYS A 131 -18.68 -13.18 -5.85
N ILE A 132 -17.53 -13.77 -5.61
CA ILE A 132 -16.81 -14.59 -6.59
C ILE A 132 -16.73 -16.02 -6.07
N ASN A 133 -17.19 -16.96 -6.89
CA ASN A 133 -17.08 -18.38 -6.59
C ASN A 133 -15.61 -18.77 -6.34
N ARG A 134 -15.37 -19.65 -5.35
CA ARG A 134 -14.01 -20.08 -4.92
C ARG A 134 -13.20 -20.67 -6.08
N ASP A 135 -13.77 -21.58 -6.86
CA ASP A 135 -13.08 -22.25 -7.97
C ASP A 135 -12.69 -21.23 -9.05
N ASN A 136 -13.56 -20.27 -9.34
CA ASN A 136 -13.25 -19.18 -10.26
C ASN A 136 -12.10 -18.29 -9.74
N LEU A 137 -12.11 -17.96 -8.45
CA LEU A 137 -11.03 -17.20 -7.82
C LEU A 137 -9.70 -17.95 -7.89
N GLU A 138 -9.70 -19.25 -7.62
CA GLU A 138 -8.51 -20.11 -7.71
C GLU A 138 -7.97 -20.17 -9.14
N ARG A 139 -8.84 -20.37 -10.13
CA ARG A 139 -8.45 -20.33 -11.56
C ARG A 139 -7.83 -19.00 -11.97
N ILE A 140 -8.36 -17.87 -11.47
CA ILE A 140 -7.74 -16.56 -11.70
C ILE A 140 -6.34 -16.51 -11.09
N TYR A 141 -6.17 -16.97 -9.85
CA TYR A 141 -4.86 -16.99 -9.21
C TYR A 141 -3.84 -17.90 -9.93
N GLU A 142 -4.28 -19.02 -10.47
CA GLU A 142 -3.46 -19.92 -11.29
C GLU A 142 -3.00 -19.27 -12.59
N GLY A 143 -3.76 -18.34 -13.14
CA GLY A 143 -3.32 -17.54 -14.28
C GLY A 143 -4.42 -16.71 -14.93
N TYR A 144 -4.15 -15.41 -15.13
CA TYR A 144 -4.99 -14.53 -15.93
C TYR A 144 -4.16 -13.42 -16.59
N GLY A 145 -4.32 -13.23 -17.91
CA GLY A 145 -3.62 -12.16 -18.65
C GLY A 145 -2.08 -12.20 -18.53
N ASN A 146 -1.48 -13.40 -18.49
CA ASN A 146 -0.05 -13.64 -18.23
C ASN A 146 0.46 -13.23 -16.83
N TYR A 147 -0.46 -13.05 -15.89
CA TYR A 147 -0.16 -12.79 -14.48
C TYR A 147 -0.63 -13.96 -13.60
N PHE A 148 -0.11 -13.99 -12.37
CA PHE A 148 -0.42 -15.00 -11.35
C PHE A 148 -0.76 -14.33 -10.02
N GLY A 149 -1.52 -15.04 -9.17
CA GLY A 149 -1.87 -14.59 -7.81
C GLY A 149 -2.52 -13.20 -7.77
N ALA A 150 -2.04 -12.33 -6.87
CA ALA A 150 -2.59 -10.98 -6.71
C ALA A 150 -2.50 -10.10 -7.98
N TYR A 151 -1.51 -10.33 -8.85
CA TYR A 151 -1.42 -9.64 -10.14
C TYR A 151 -2.52 -10.11 -11.09
N ALA A 152 -2.79 -11.42 -11.13
CA ALA A 152 -3.84 -11.99 -11.94
C ALA A 152 -5.22 -11.49 -11.52
N LEU A 153 -5.51 -11.47 -10.21
CA LEU A 153 -6.75 -10.94 -9.68
C LEU A 153 -6.92 -9.45 -10.01
N THR A 154 -5.88 -8.64 -9.86
CA THR A 154 -5.95 -7.21 -10.24
C THR A 154 -6.19 -7.04 -11.75
N LYS A 155 -5.53 -7.84 -12.60
CA LYS A 155 -5.74 -7.79 -14.05
C LYS A 155 -7.16 -8.21 -14.43
N TRP A 156 -7.68 -9.27 -13.82
CA TRP A 156 -9.05 -9.73 -14.01
C TRP A 156 -10.06 -8.65 -13.58
N LEU A 157 -9.87 -8.04 -12.41
CA LEU A 157 -10.71 -6.93 -11.95
C LEU A 157 -10.70 -5.76 -12.94
N LEU A 158 -9.53 -5.40 -13.48
CA LEU A 158 -9.40 -4.32 -14.45
C LEU A 158 -10.14 -4.62 -15.76
N ASP A 159 -10.08 -5.87 -16.24
CA ASP A 159 -10.72 -6.25 -17.50
C ASP A 159 -12.24 -6.33 -17.39
N ILE A 160 -12.73 -6.91 -16.29
CA ILE A 160 -14.17 -7.12 -16.06
C ILE A 160 -14.86 -5.83 -15.61
N TYR A 161 -14.19 -5.01 -14.80
CA TYR A 161 -14.75 -3.79 -14.21
C TYR A 161 -14.06 -2.51 -14.70
N GLU A 162 -13.56 -2.51 -15.94
CA GLU A 162 -12.85 -1.37 -16.54
C GLU A 162 -13.58 -0.04 -16.34
N GLU A 163 -14.88 -0.01 -16.61
CA GLU A 163 -15.71 1.19 -16.46
C GLU A 163 -15.65 1.74 -15.04
N PHE A 164 -15.69 0.88 -14.02
CA PHE A 164 -15.55 1.30 -12.63
C PHE A 164 -14.18 1.92 -12.37
N PHE A 165 -13.09 1.31 -12.87
CA PHE A 165 -11.75 1.85 -12.72
C PHE A 165 -11.59 3.20 -13.43
N ALA A 166 -12.12 3.33 -14.65
CA ALA A 166 -12.04 4.52 -15.46
C ALA A 166 -12.85 5.69 -14.87
N GLU A 167 -14.13 5.46 -14.57
CA GLU A 167 -15.03 6.52 -14.08
C GLU A 167 -14.63 7.05 -12.71
N ASN A 168 -14.19 6.15 -11.83
CA ASN A 168 -13.89 6.48 -10.44
C ASN A 168 -12.40 6.70 -10.19
N ASN A 169 -11.53 6.62 -11.21
CA ASN A 169 -10.08 6.67 -11.04
C ASN A 169 -9.66 5.68 -9.91
N ALA A 170 -10.24 4.48 -9.94
CA ALA A 170 -10.19 3.56 -8.82
C ALA A 170 -8.86 2.80 -8.75
N ARG A 171 -8.59 2.22 -7.60
CA ARG A 171 -7.53 1.25 -7.41
C ARG A 171 -8.01 0.14 -6.48
N ALA A 172 -7.37 -1.01 -6.56
CA ALA A 172 -7.70 -2.16 -5.72
C ALA A 172 -6.64 -2.40 -4.64
N ILE A 173 -7.11 -2.83 -3.47
CA ILE A 173 -6.36 -3.65 -2.53
C ILE A 173 -6.89 -5.07 -2.69
N VAL A 174 -6.03 -6.03 -3.00
CA VAL A 174 -6.40 -7.44 -3.15
C VAL A 174 -5.52 -8.34 -2.30
N VAL A 175 -5.96 -9.57 -2.11
CA VAL A 175 -5.14 -10.64 -1.54
C VAL A 175 -4.75 -11.65 -2.61
N GLY A 176 -3.61 -12.33 -2.40
CA GLY A 176 -3.16 -13.45 -3.22
C GLY A 176 -3.45 -14.82 -2.56
N PRO A 177 -3.13 -15.93 -3.23
CA PRO A 177 -3.39 -17.30 -2.75
C PRO A 177 -2.80 -17.56 -1.35
N GLY A 178 -1.60 -17.04 -1.06
CA GLY A 178 -0.96 -17.19 0.25
C GLY A 178 -1.78 -16.64 1.42
N ALA A 179 -2.57 -15.58 1.21
CA ALA A 179 -3.42 -15.02 2.27
C ALA A 179 -4.53 -15.98 2.71
N TRP A 180 -4.98 -16.88 1.84
CA TRP A 180 -6.03 -17.85 2.16
C TRP A 180 -5.52 -19.03 2.98
N GLN A 181 -4.21 -19.28 2.97
CA GLN A 181 -3.62 -20.51 3.51
C GLN A 181 -2.56 -20.27 4.60
N THR A 182 -2.03 -19.05 4.74
CA THR A 182 -0.97 -18.73 5.70
C THR A 182 -1.36 -17.64 6.68
N ARG A 183 -0.52 -17.41 7.70
CA ARG A 183 -0.71 -16.34 8.71
C ARG A 183 0.00 -15.02 8.36
N PHE A 184 0.64 -14.92 7.21
CA PHE A 184 1.52 -13.79 6.86
C PHE A 184 1.20 -13.20 5.47
N GLY A 185 0.00 -13.48 4.95
CA GLY A 185 -0.48 -12.92 3.70
C GLY A 185 -0.55 -11.39 3.75
N SER A 186 -0.11 -10.75 2.67
CA SER A 186 -0.08 -9.29 2.54
C SER A 186 -1.32 -8.74 1.85
N LEU A 187 -1.62 -7.47 2.09
CA LEU A 187 -2.48 -6.69 1.21
C LEU A 187 -1.65 -6.15 0.05
N VAL A 188 -2.14 -6.30 -1.18
CA VAL A 188 -1.41 -5.95 -2.40
C VAL A 188 -2.19 -4.89 -3.18
N SER A 189 -1.50 -3.84 -3.63
CA SER A 189 -2.09 -2.82 -4.49
C SER A 189 -1.22 -2.55 -5.70
N ILE A 190 -1.74 -2.79 -6.90
CA ILE A 190 -1.04 -2.52 -8.15
C ILE A 190 -1.76 -1.36 -8.84
N ASP A 191 -1.02 -0.35 -9.26
CA ASP A 191 -1.59 0.77 -10.02
C ASP A 191 -1.96 0.32 -11.43
N VAL A 192 -2.97 0.94 -12.02
CA VAL A 192 -3.57 0.49 -13.28
C VAL A 192 -3.80 1.64 -14.24
N ASN A 193 -3.76 1.33 -15.54
CA ASN A 193 -4.21 2.21 -16.60
C ASN A 193 -5.48 1.59 -17.23
N PRO A 194 -6.68 2.06 -16.85
CA PRO A 194 -7.93 1.50 -17.36
C PRO A 194 -8.12 1.75 -18.86
N GLN A 195 -7.63 2.85 -19.41
CA GLN A 195 -7.81 3.20 -20.83
C GLN A 195 -7.18 2.18 -21.78
N ILE A 196 -6.09 1.53 -21.37
CA ILE A 196 -5.44 0.47 -22.15
C ILE A 196 -5.50 -0.90 -21.44
N LYS A 197 -6.24 -0.99 -20.33
CA LYS A 197 -6.41 -2.20 -19.51
C LYS A 197 -5.09 -2.85 -19.06
N GLU A 198 -4.08 -2.05 -18.74
CA GLU A 198 -2.77 -2.56 -18.31
C GLU A 198 -2.46 -2.27 -16.84
N LEU A 199 -1.74 -3.20 -16.21
CA LEU A 199 -1.11 -2.96 -14.92
C LEU A 199 0.13 -2.09 -15.10
N ILE A 200 0.29 -1.06 -14.26
CA ILE A 200 1.50 -0.24 -14.25
C ILE A 200 2.58 -0.96 -13.43
N ILE A 201 3.29 -1.87 -14.09
CA ILE A 201 4.33 -2.67 -13.45
C ILE A 201 5.42 -1.76 -12.85
N GLY A 202 5.77 -2.06 -11.61
CA GLY A 202 6.68 -1.28 -10.80
C GLY A 202 6.00 -0.27 -9.88
N SER A 203 4.71 0.01 -10.10
CA SER A 203 3.90 0.88 -9.23
C SER A 203 3.13 0.09 -8.16
N GLU A 204 3.51 -1.16 -7.87
CA GLU A 204 2.93 -1.98 -6.80
C GLU A 204 3.36 -1.57 -5.38
N ASP A 205 2.43 -1.68 -4.43
CA ASP A 205 2.61 -1.39 -3.01
C ASP A 205 2.02 -2.52 -2.17
N PHE A 206 2.59 -2.74 -0.98
CA PHE A 206 2.23 -3.84 -0.10
C PHE A 206 2.10 -3.31 1.33
N ALA A 207 1.01 -3.64 2.00
CA ALA A 207 1.00 -3.71 3.46
C ALA A 207 1.46 -5.14 3.81
N GLY A 208 2.79 -5.30 3.87
CA GLY A 208 3.45 -6.59 3.71
C GLY A 208 3.66 -7.41 4.98
N ARG A 209 3.50 -6.81 6.16
CA ARG A 209 3.89 -7.41 7.45
C ARG A 209 2.69 -7.60 8.38
N GLY A 210 2.77 -8.62 9.23
CA GLY A 210 1.82 -8.89 10.29
C GLY A 210 0.61 -9.73 9.86
N GLY A 211 0.45 -10.06 8.57
CA GLY A 211 -0.64 -10.90 8.08
C GLY A 211 -1.96 -10.18 7.80
N ALA A 212 -1.92 -8.90 7.41
CA ALA A 212 -3.13 -8.11 7.11
C ALA A 212 -4.01 -8.73 6.00
N GLY A 213 -3.37 -9.28 4.96
CA GLY A 213 -4.07 -9.98 3.89
C GLY A 213 -4.69 -11.29 4.37
N SER A 214 -3.99 -12.02 5.26
CA SER A 214 -4.55 -13.22 5.88
C SER A 214 -5.78 -12.91 6.72
N VAL A 215 -5.81 -11.78 7.45
CA VAL A 215 -7.01 -11.34 8.16
C VAL A 215 -8.14 -11.03 7.17
N LEU A 216 -7.88 -10.24 6.12
CA LEU A 216 -8.89 -9.94 5.11
C LEU A 216 -9.51 -11.20 4.47
N ALA A 217 -8.65 -12.17 4.13
CA ALA A 217 -9.03 -13.41 3.49
C ALA A 217 -9.72 -14.39 4.45
N GLN A 218 -9.10 -14.74 5.57
CA GLN A 218 -9.56 -15.84 6.42
C GLN A 218 -10.58 -15.41 7.48
N ALA A 219 -10.44 -14.20 8.02
CA ALA A 219 -11.39 -13.67 9.00
C ALA A 219 -12.67 -13.17 8.33
N HIS A 220 -12.56 -12.59 7.13
CA HIS A 220 -13.70 -11.93 6.47
C HIS A 220 -14.15 -12.56 5.15
N ASN A 221 -13.39 -13.51 4.59
CA ASN A 221 -13.64 -14.07 3.25
C ASN A 221 -13.67 -13.00 2.15
N VAL A 222 -12.83 -11.97 2.24
CA VAL A 222 -12.77 -10.88 1.26
C VAL A 222 -11.53 -11.03 0.38
N ALA A 223 -11.74 -11.06 -0.93
CA ALA A 223 -10.68 -11.17 -1.93
C ALA A 223 -10.08 -9.80 -2.33
N GLY A 224 -10.88 -8.74 -2.22
CA GLY A 224 -10.40 -7.39 -2.53
C GLY A 224 -11.40 -6.27 -2.24
N ILE A 225 -10.84 -5.08 -2.07
CA ILE A 225 -11.54 -3.80 -1.91
C ILE A 225 -11.09 -2.89 -3.04
N ILE A 226 -12.03 -2.45 -3.87
CA ILE A 226 -11.80 -1.59 -5.02
C ILE A 226 -12.47 -0.26 -4.72
N ALA A 227 -11.67 0.80 -4.61
CA ALA A 227 -12.20 2.10 -4.21
C ALA A 227 -11.61 3.26 -5.03
N GLY A 228 -12.45 4.26 -5.23
CA GLY A 228 -12.13 5.48 -5.96
C GLY A 228 -13.30 6.45 -5.94
N GLY A 229 -13.16 7.55 -6.66
CA GLY A 229 -14.26 8.46 -6.93
C GLY A 229 -13.76 9.88 -7.21
N LYS A 230 -14.73 10.79 -7.25
CA LYS A 230 -14.56 12.20 -7.60
C LYS A 230 -14.76 13.13 -6.40
N ILE A 231 -15.16 12.59 -5.24
CA ILE A 231 -15.30 13.38 -4.01
C ILE A 231 -13.92 13.88 -3.59
N ARG A 232 -13.81 15.18 -3.32
CA ARG A 232 -12.57 15.78 -2.84
C ARG A 232 -12.59 15.85 -1.30
N PRO A 233 -11.48 15.50 -0.64
CA PRO A 233 -11.41 15.62 0.82
C PRO A 233 -11.49 17.09 1.25
N GLU A 234 -12.15 17.32 2.37
CA GLU A 234 -12.27 18.63 3.00
C GLU A 234 -10.98 18.95 3.77
N LEU A 235 -10.08 19.71 3.14
CA LEU A 235 -8.80 20.11 3.72
C LEU A 235 -8.68 21.63 3.81
N PRO A 236 -7.89 22.17 4.75
CA PRO A 236 -7.55 23.58 4.77
C PRO A 236 -7.00 24.04 3.42
N GLU A 237 -7.36 25.26 3.00
CA GLU A 237 -6.94 25.83 1.72
C GLU A 237 -5.42 25.76 1.51
N LEU A 238 -4.66 25.99 2.59
CA LEU A 238 -3.21 25.89 2.63
C LEU A 238 -2.67 24.56 2.11
N LEU A 239 -3.39 23.45 2.30
CA LEU A 239 -2.94 22.11 1.93
C LEU A 239 -3.34 21.72 0.50
N VAL A 240 -4.33 22.39 -0.09
CA VAL A 240 -4.83 22.07 -1.44
C VAL A 240 -4.27 22.99 -2.52
N ASP A 241 -3.80 24.19 -2.15
CA ASP A 241 -3.10 25.12 -3.03
C ASP A 241 -1.57 25.00 -2.85
N ILE A 242 -0.90 24.49 -3.88
CA ILE A 242 0.55 24.29 -3.87
C ILE A 242 1.33 25.61 -3.77
N ARG A 243 0.80 26.72 -4.30
CA ARG A 243 1.47 28.03 -4.24
C ARG A 243 1.45 28.56 -2.82
N LYS A 244 0.27 28.58 -2.20
CA LYS A 244 0.11 28.96 -0.79
C LYS A 244 0.92 28.08 0.15
N PHE A 245 0.87 26.76 -0.06
CA PHE A 245 1.67 25.81 0.72
C PHE A 245 3.16 26.12 0.62
N ASN A 246 3.65 26.36 -0.59
CA ASN A 246 5.05 26.61 -0.86
C ASN A 246 5.53 27.96 -0.29
N GLU A 247 4.71 29.01 -0.37
CA GLU A 247 4.99 30.31 0.29
C GLU A 247 5.09 30.16 1.82
N TYR A 248 4.14 29.45 2.43
CA TYR A 248 4.17 29.14 3.86
C TYR A 248 5.42 28.33 4.22
N PHE A 249 5.70 27.26 3.49
CA PHE A 249 6.85 26.41 3.71
C PHE A 249 8.16 27.19 3.56
N LYS A 250 8.25 28.09 2.58
CA LYS A 250 9.43 28.95 2.39
C LYS A 250 9.66 29.90 3.56
N LYS A 251 8.60 30.51 4.10
CA LYS A 251 8.68 31.37 5.30
C LYS A 251 9.18 30.58 6.52
N PHE A 252 8.72 29.33 6.68
CA PHE A 252 9.07 28.49 7.82
C PHE A 252 10.45 27.83 7.70
N ALA A 253 10.77 27.23 6.55
CA ALA A 253 11.95 26.39 6.34
C ALA A 253 13.10 27.09 5.57
N GLY A 254 12.88 28.34 5.13
CA GLY A 254 13.86 29.15 4.40
C GLY A 254 14.18 28.64 2.98
N ARG A 255 13.38 27.72 2.41
CA ARG A 255 13.60 27.13 1.08
C ARG A 255 12.28 26.66 0.46
N GLU A 256 12.28 26.51 -0.86
CA GLU A 256 11.15 25.96 -1.62
C GLU A 256 10.86 24.50 -1.22
N PHE A 257 9.57 24.13 -1.17
CA PHE A 257 9.13 22.78 -0.77
C PHE A 257 9.67 21.69 -1.70
N PHE A 258 9.58 21.88 -3.02
CA PHE A 258 10.13 20.95 -4.00
C PHE A 258 11.64 20.73 -3.85
N ASN A 259 12.39 21.80 -3.52
CA ASN A 259 13.82 21.70 -3.29
C ASN A 259 14.12 20.92 -2.02
N ALA A 260 13.37 21.17 -0.93
CA ALA A 260 13.48 20.40 0.30
C ALA A 260 13.22 18.91 0.06
N VAL A 261 12.15 18.57 -0.68
CA VAL A 261 11.80 17.19 -1.02
C VAL A 261 12.92 16.53 -1.82
N ASN A 262 13.43 17.16 -2.87
CA ASN A 262 14.52 16.63 -3.68
C ASN A 262 15.80 16.40 -2.85
N MET A 263 16.15 17.34 -1.98
CA MET A 263 17.32 17.22 -1.09
C MET A 263 17.15 16.10 -0.08
N SER A 264 15.98 15.96 0.55
CA SER A 264 15.73 14.92 1.54
C SER A 264 15.59 13.52 0.93
N THR A 265 15.35 13.43 -0.38
CA THR A 265 15.07 12.16 -1.06
C THR A 265 16.13 11.77 -2.10
N TYR A 266 17.27 12.44 -2.14
CA TYR A 266 18.33 12.17 -3.12
C TYR A 266 18.71 10.68 -3.18
N LYS A 267 18.83 10.02 -2.02
CA LYS A 267 19.07 8.57 -1.88
C LYS A 267 18.00 7.72 -2.58
N TYR A 268 16.72 8.08 -2.44
CA TYR A 268 15.62 7.33 -3.05
C TYR A 268 15.48 7.62 -4.55
N ARG A 269 15.82 8.83 -4.97
CA ARG A 269 15.72 9.28 -6.37
C ARG A 269 16.92 8.82 -7.19
N LEU A 270 18.08 9.41 -6.94
CA LEU A 270 19.37 9.15 -7.57
C LEU A 270 20.46 9.85 -6.76
N ASP A 271 21.42 9.09 -6.22
CA ASP A 271 22.64 9.63 -5.65
C ASP A 271 23.70 9.80 -6.76
N PRO A 272 24.10 11.03 -7.14
CA PRO A 272 25.07 11.25 -8.21
C PRO A 272 26.46 10.65 -7.92
N LYS A 273 26.84 10.50 -6.65
CA LYS A 273 28.14 9.93 -6.27
C LYS A 273 28.19 8.43 -6.55
N ILE A 274 27.07 7.75 -6.33
CA ILE A 274 26.94 6.30 -6.51
C ILE A 274 26.47 5.97 -7.93
N GLY A 275 25.74 6.89 -8.58
CA GLY A 275 25.10 6.68 -9.87
C GLY A 275 23.89 5.73 -9.80
N ALA A 276 23.32 5.54 -8.60
CA ALA A 276 22.15 4.70 -8.34
C ALA A 276 21.29 5.31 -7.23
N GLY A 277 20.10 4.77 -7.01
CA GLY A 277 19.16 5.21 -5.98
C GLY A 277 18.17 4.11 -5.61
N GLY A 278 17.20 4.45 -4.77
CA GLY A 278 16.32 3.47 -4.14
C GLY A 278 17.03 2.72 -3.02
N THR A 279 16.30 1.94 -2.24
CA THR A 279 16.87 1.28 -1.06
C THR A 279 17.91 0.23 -1.47
N PHE A 280 17.65 -0.60 -2.48
CA PHE A 280 18.66 -1.54 -3.01
C PHE A 280 19.88 -0.81 -3.58
N GLY A 281 19.67 0.19 -4.45
CA GLY A 281 20.75 0.92 -5.11
C GLY A 281 21.68 1.67 -4.16
N SER A 282 21.16 2.17 -3.04
CA SER A 282 21.96 2.94 -2.07
C SER A 282 22.43 2.14 -0.86
N ASN A 283 21.61 1.22 -0.32
CA ASN A 283 21.93 0.51 0.93
C ASN A 283 22.94 -0.62 0.71
N TYR A 284 22.88 -1.33 -0.41
CA TYR A 284 23.80 -2.45 -0.65
C TYR A 284 25.28 -2.02 -0.68
N PRO A 285 25.66 -0.98 -1.46
CA PRO A 285 27.02 -0.47 -1.46
C PRO A 285 27.45 0.17 -0.14
N TYR A 286 26.49 0.60 0.68
CA TYR A 286 26.72 1.20 1.98
C TYR A 286 27.01 0.14 3.05
N TYR A 287 26.17 -0.89 3.16
CA TYR A 287 26.29 -1.91 4.20
C TYR A 287 27.40 -2.94 3.94
N ARG A 288 27.65 -3.30 2.68
CA ARG A 288 28.74 -4.21 2.28
C ARG A 288 28.82 -5.49 3.13
N GLU A 289 29.88 -5.66 3.92
CA GLU A 289 30.07 -6.83 4.80
C GLU A 289 29.00 -6.99 5.90
N TRP A 290 28.13 -5.98 6.10
CA TRP A 290 27.00 -6.03 7.02
C TRP A 290 25.70 -6.50 6.37
N LEU A 291 25.72 -6.81 5.07
CA LEU A 291 24.55 -7.38 4.40
C LEU A 291 24.15 -8.71 5.09
N PRO A 292 22.88 -8.82 5.54
CA PRO A 292 22.40 -10.03 6.19
C PRO A 292 22.35 -11.15 5.16
N THR A 293 23.16 -12.18 5.36
CA THR A 293 23.20 -13.37 4.51
C THR A 293 23.16 -14.62 5.38
N PHE A 294 22.72 -15.74 4.80
CA PHE A 294 22.60 -17.03 5.49
C PHE A 294 21.73 -16.94 6.77
N CYS A 295 20.53 -16.35 6.65
CA CYS A 295 19.61 -16.15 7.77
C CYS A 295 20.26 -15.41 8.94
N TYR A 296 20.94 -14.29 8.66
CA TYR A 296 21.69 -13.47 9.62
C TYR A 296 22.93 -14.14 10.25
N ASN A 297 23.24 -15.40 9.93
CA ASN A 297 24.43 -16.07 10.48
C ASN A 297 25.76 -15.54 9.91
N SER A 298 25.72 -14.70 8.87
CA SER A 298 26.92 -14.08 8.32
C SER A 298 27.72 -13.32 9.39
N ILE A 299 27.09 -12.81 10.45
CA ILE A 299 27.75 -12.09 11.55
C ILE A 299 28.81 -12.94 12.28
N TYR A 300 28.70 -14.26 12.25
CA TYR A 300 29.66 -15.19 12.86
C TYR A 300 30.86 -15.50 11.94
N LEU A 301 30.79 -15.11 10.68
CA LEU A 301 31.88 -15.29 9.73
C LEU A 301 32.98 -14.22 9.94
N LYS A 302 34.21 -14.61 9.66
CA LYS A 302 35.34 -13.65 9.60
C LYS A 302 35.04 -12.53 8.61
N LYS A 303 35.52 -11.33 8.90
CA LYS A 303 35.26 -10.12 8.10
C LYS A 303 35.66 -10.31 6.63
N GLU A 304 36.76 -11.01 6.37
CA GLU A 304 37.27 -11.26 5.02
C GLU A 304 36.30 -12.10 4.20
N ILE A 305 35.62 -13.05 4.83
CA ILE A 305 34.60 -13.89 4.18
C ILE A 305 33.35 -13.05 3.89
N ARG A 306 32.87 -12.28 4.87
CA ARG A 306 31.73 -11.36 4.67
C ARG A 306 31.97 -10.37 3.54
N LYS A 307 33.20 -9.83 3.45
CA LYS A 307 33.62 -8.97 2.35
C LYS A 307 33.53 -9.69 1.00
N LYS A 308 34.08 -10.91 0.88
CA LYS A 308 33.99 -11.69 -0.36
C LYS A 308 32.53 -11.93 -0.79
N ILE A 309 31.65 -12.26 0.15
CA ILE A 309 30.21 -12.43 -0.12
C ILE A 309 29.61 -11.13 -0.65
N SER A 310 29.87 -10.01 0.04
CA SER A 310 29.40 -8.70 -0.41
C SER A 310 29.93 -8.32 -1.79
N ASP A 311 31.20 -8.58 -2.09
CA ASP A 311 31.81 -8.25 -3.38
C ASP A 311 31.15 -9.05 -4.51
N ILE A 312 30.79 -10.31 -4.27
CA ILE A 312 30.02 -11.15 -5.22
C ILE A 312 28.63 -10.54 -5.45
N ILE A 313 27.90 -10.18 -4.39
CA ILE A 313 26.56 -9.59 -4.50
C ILE A 313 26.63 -8.27 -5.28
N LEU A 314 27.58 -7.40 -4.94
CA LEU A 314 27.72 -6.11 -5.61
C LEU A 314 28.06 -6.27 -7.10
N LYS A 315 28.96 -7.20 -7.43
CA LYS A 315 29.37 -7.46 -8.82
C LYS A 315 28.27 -8.08 -9.67
N TYR A 316 27.57 -9.10 -9.17
CA TYR A 316 26.66 -9.89 -9.99
C TYR A 316 25.19 -9.46 -9.90
N TYR A 317 24.82 -8.66 -8.91
CA TYR A 317 23.45 -8.16 -8.75
C TYR A 317 23.38 -6.64 -8.82
N TRP A 318 24.16 -5.94 -7.99
CA TRP A 318 24.05 -4.49 -7.89
C TRP A 318 24.58 -3.75 -9.12
N GLU A 319 25.73 -4.14 -9.67
CA GLU A 319 26.29 -3.52 -10.88
C GLU A 319 25.37 -3.69 -12.11
N PRO A 320 24.86 -4.90 -12.43
CA PRO A 320 23.86 -5.07 -13.48
C PRO A 320 22.57 -4.27 -13.25
N PHE A 321 22.08 -4.25 -12.00
CA PHE A 321 20.93 -3.42 -11.63
C PHE A 321 21.18 -1.94 -11.93
N LYS A 322 22.33 -1.41 -11.53
CA LYS A 322 22.72 -0.02 -11.77
C LYS A 322 22.77 0.27 -13.27
N GLU A 323 23.48 -0.55 -14.03
CA GLU A 323 23.64 -0.40 -15.47
C GLU A 323 22.28 -0.40 -16.20
N GLU A 324 21.45 -1.42 -15.94
CA GLU A 324 20.16 -1.54 -16.62
C GLU A 324 19.15 -0.48 -16.17
N THR A 325 19.06 -0.20 -14.87
CA THR A 325 17.99 0.62 -14.29
C THR A 325 18.28 2.12 -14.31
N PHE A 326 19.55 2.54 -14.26
CA PHE A 326 19.91 3.96 -14.19
C PHE A 326 20.57 4.48 -15.46
N ILE A 327 21.34 3.65 -16.17
CA ILE A 327 22.10 4.06 -17.35
C ILE A 327 21.28 3.76 -18.62
N LYS A 328 20.84 2.51 -18.81
CA LYS A 328 20.16 2.09 -20.05
C LYS A 328 18.69 2.48 -20.13
N THR A 329 17.90 2.16 -19.10
CA THR A 329 16.43 2.25 -19.21
C THR A 329 15.81 3.41 -18.43
N ARG A 330 16.46 3.87 -17.35
CA ARG A 330 15.90 4.85 -16.39
C ARG A 330 14.49 4.45 -15.90
N SER A 331 14.28 3.15 -15.71
CA SER A 331 12.97 2.56 -15.37
C SER A 331 12.61 2.82 -13.90
N TRP A 332 12.12 4.02 -13.61
CA TRP A 332 11.71 4.46 -12.27
C TRP A 332 10.23 4.82 -12.25
N LYS A 333 9.57 4.52 -11.13
CA LYS A 333 8.13 4.75 -10.94
C LYS A 333 7.84 5.42 -9.61
N THR A 334 6.67 6.02 -9.50
CA THR A 334 6.08 6.42 -8.22
C THR A 334 5.13 5.32 -7.74
N CYS A 335 4.53 5.48 -6.57
CA CYS A 335 3.41 4.64 -6.13
C CYS A 335 2.08 4.96 -6.85
N GLY A 336 2.08 5.75 -7.93
CA GLY A 336 0.86 6.29 -8.53
C GLY A 336 0.47 7.67 -7.98
N GLU A 337 1.11 8.11 -6.88
CA GLU A 337 1.04 9.49 -6.44
C GLU A 337 1.83 10.43 -7.38
N PRO A 338 1.37 11.69 -7.56
CA PRO A 338 2.07 12.71 -8.34
C PRO A 338 3.27 13.28 -7.57
N CYS A 339 4.24 12.42 -7.27
CA CYS A 339 5.42 12.73 -6.45
C CYS A 339 6.70 12.82 -7.33
N PRO A 340 7.57 13.83 -7.15
CA PRO A 340 8.75 14.02 -8.00
C PRO A 340 9.88 13.01 -7.75
N VAL A 341 9.79 12.19 -6.70
CA VAL A 341 10.90 11.37 -6.22
C VAL A 341 11.14 10.13 -7.10
N ALA A 342 10.07 9.55 -7.66
CA ALA A 342 10.12 8.28 -8.40
C ALA A 342 11.00 7.22 -7.67
N CYS A 343 10.69 6.96 -6.40
CA CYS A 343 11.53 6.13 -5.52
C CYS A 343 11.58 4.65 -5.92
N LYS A 344 10.62 4.16 -6.71
CA LYS A 344 10.53 2.74 -7.10
C LYS A 344 11.46 2.47 -8.28
N LYS A 345 12.35 1.48 -8.14
CA LYS A 345 13.34 1.11 -9.16
C LYS A 345 13.01 -0.25 -9.73
N ILE A 346 12.88 -0.33 -11.05
CA ILE A 346 12.33 -1.51 -11.71
C ILE A 346 13.45 -2.21 -12.46
N TRP A 347 13.75 -3.43 -12.04
CA TRP A 347 14.75 -4.27 -12.67
C TRP A 347 14.12 -5.60 -13.08
N LYS A 348 14.32 -6.01 -14.34
CA LYS A 348 13.73 -7.24 -14.90
C LYS A 348 12.22 -7.39 -14.62
N ARG A 349 11.47 -6.30 -14.83
CA ARG A 349 10.00 -6.21 -14.61
C ARG A 349 9.55 -6.41 -13.15
N LYS A 350 10.43 -6.23 -12.18
CA LYS A 350 10.10 -6.27 -10.76
C LYS A 350 10.54 -4.98 -10.07
N LYS A 351 9.72 -4.47 -9.15
CA LYS A 351 10.17 -3.46 -8.20
C LYS A 351 11.25 -4.07 -7.30
N VAL A 352 12.34 -3.34 -7.11
CA VAL A 352 13.47 -3.74 -6.27
C VAL A 352 13.59 -2.78 -5.09
N ASP A 353 13.46 -3.33 -3.90
CA ASP A 353 13.73 -2.68 -2.61
C ASP A 353 14.85 -3.45 -1.89
N TYR A 354 15.41 -2.89 -0.82
CA TYR A 354 16.51 -3.49 -0.05
C TYR A 354 16.11 -4.78 0.67
N GLU A 355 14.89 -4.83 1.22
CA GLU A 355 14.43 -5.90 2.09
C GLU A 355 14.08 -7.21 1.35
N PRO A 356 13.33 -7.19 0.22
CA PRO A 356 12.94 -8.42 -0.47
C PRO A 356 13.96 -8.94 -1.49
N PHE A 357 14.94 -8.11 -1.86
CA PHE A 357 15.91 -8.38 -2.91
C PHE A 357 17.28 -8.62 -2.30
#